data_AF-A0A0J6XPF5-F1
#
_entry.id   AF-A0A0J6XPF5-F1
#
_cell.length_a   1.000
_cell.length_b   1.000
_cell.length_c   1.000
_cell.angle_alpha   90.00
_cell.angle_beta   90.00
_cell.angle_gamma   90.00
#
_symmetry.space_group_name_H-M   'P 1'
#
loop_
_entity.id
_entity.type
_entity.pdbx_description
1 polymer ?
#
loop_
_entity_poly.entity_id
_entity_poly.type
_entity_poly.pdbx_seq_one_letter_code
_entity_poly.pdbx_strand_id
1 'polypeptide(L)'
;FIATANAVRYVGAHPVFADVEEATGNLTPATVDSVRTARTTAVLAVHQGGVPADVHALRAACADWGVPLVEDAACGIGATVGGKSVGHGALLAAWSFHPRKVITTGEGGMVTTDDAEWAERLRRLREHGMNVSAAQRHASSTPIAEAYLEVGYNYRMTDIQAAVGLVQLGKLDAIVARRRELAFRYEQLLAGIPGLRPVRDPGHGEGNFQSYWVLLTEDYPVGRDELLAALAGAGISARRGIMASHLEPAYAGHAAAPLPVTERISRDSLILPLFHTMTRDQQDRVVAVLRARAGG
;
A
#
# COMPACT_ATOMS: atom_id res chain seq x y z
N PHE A 1 -1.83 -1.99 -5.37
CA PHE A 1 -3.26 -1.87 -5.75
C PHE A 1 -3.31 -1.34 -7.17
N ILE A 2 -4.40 -1.54 -7.94
CA ILE A 2 -4.43 -1.15 -9.37
C ILE A 2 -4.12 0.34 -9.63
N ALA A 3 -4.40 1.22 -8.66
CA ALA A 3 -4.07 2.64 -8.74
C ALA A 3 -2.57 2.91 -9.00
N THR A 4 -1.67 2.09 -8.46
CA THR A 4 -0.21 2.22 -8.66
C THR A 4 0.14 2.12 -10.15
N ALA A 5 -0.41 1.14 -10.86
CA ALA A 5 -0.19 0.95 -12.29
C ALA A 5 -1.00 1.96 -13.14
N ASN A 6 -2.21 2.31 -12.71
CA ASN A 6 -3.03 3.31 -13.40
C ASN A 6 -2.36 4.69 -13.44
N ALA A 7 -1.67 5.08 -12.36
CA ALA A 7 -0.92 6.34 -12.32
C ALA A 7 0.13 6.43 -13.43
N VAL A 8 0.81 5.32 -13.74
CA VAL A 8 1.78 5.23 -14.85
C VAL A 8 1.07 5.36 -16.21
N ARG A 9 -0.08 4.70 -16.38
CA ARG A 9 -0.89 4.80 -17.62
C ARG A 9 -1.44 6.21 -17.85
N TYR A 10 -1.84 6.92 -16.81
CA TYR A 10 -2.40 8.28 -16.93
C TYR A 10 -1.41 9.29 -17.50
N VAL A 11 -0.11 9.07 -17.35
CA VAL A 11 0.95 9.91 -17.94
C VAL A 11 1.48 9.38 -19.27
N GLY A 12 0.80 8.40 -19.87
CA GLY A 12 1.20 7.79 -21.15
C GLY A 12 2.40 6.84 -21.07
N ALA A 13 2.90 6.56 -19.87
CA ALA A 13 4.00 5.62 -19.68
C ALA A 13 3.51 4.16 -19.72
N HIS A 14 4.46 3.23 -19.86
CA HIS A 14 4.20 1.81 -19.94
C HIS A 14 4.59 1.12 -18.62
N PRO A 15 3.63 0.60 -17.83
CA PRO A 15 3.95 -0.19 -16.65
C PRO A 15 4.76 -1.43 -17.03
N VAL A 16 5.85 -1.71 -16.32
CA VAL A 16 6.53 -3.01 -16.40
C VAL A 16 6.36 -3.66 -15.04
N PHE A 17 5.69 -4.82 -15.01
CA PHE A 17 5.43 -5.53 -13.77
C PHE A 17 6.62 -6.43 -13.43
N ALA A 18 7.13 -6.27 -12.21
CA ALA A 18 8.11 -7.16 -11.58
C ALA A 18 7.40 -8.09 -10.61
N ASP A 19 7.95 -9.30 -10.41
CA ASP A 19 7.41 -10.21 -9.40
C ASP A 19 7.76 -9.71 -7.99
N VAL A 20 7.20 -10.35 -6.97
CA VAL A 20 7.42 -9.99 -5.56
C VAL A 20 8.09 -11.13 -4.80
N GLU A 21 8.64 -10.84 -3.64
CA GLU A 21 9.01 -11.91 -2.70
C GLU A 21 7.78 -12.43 -1.95
N GLU A 22 7.73 -13.74 -1.70
CA GLU A 22 6.54 -14.39 -1.14
C GLU A 22 6.23 -13.93 0.29
N ALA A 23 7.27 -13.68 1.09
CA ALA A 23 7.13 -13.39 2.52
C ALA A 23 6.44 -12.05 2.80
N THR A 24 6.71 -11.03 1.98
CA THR A 24 6.21 -9.66 2.22
C THR A 24 5.23 -9.19 1.15
N GLY A 25 5.25 -9.81 -0.04
CA GLY A 25 4.53 -9.33 -1.20
C GLY A 25 5.10 -8.02 -1.77
N ASN A 26 6.35 -7.68 -1.44
CA ASN A 26 7.02 -6.47 -1.92
C ASN A 26 8.01 -6.78 -3.05
N LEU A 27 8.34 -5.73 -3.83
CA LEU A 27 9.43 -5.78 -4.80
C LEU A 27 10.79 -5.94 -4.09
N THR A 28 11.73 -6.59 -4.77
CA THR A 28 13.14 -6.65 -4.36
C THR A 28 14.04 -6.14 -5.49
N PRO A 29 15.31 -5.78 -5.23
CA PRO A 29 16.24 -5.45 -6.29
C PRO A 29 16.32 -6.52 -7.39
N ALA A 30 16.32 -7.80 -7.01
CA ALA A 30 16.40 -8.90 -7.95
C ALA A 30 15.15 -9.01 -8.83
N THR A 31 13.95 -8.80 -8.28
CA THR A 31 12.73 -8.88 -9.09
C THR A 31 12.58 -7.69 -10.03
N VAL A 32 13.12 -6.52 -9.68
CA VAL A 32 13.17 -5.35 -10.57
C VAL A 32 14.24 -5.51 -11.65
N ASP A 33 15.43 -6.00 -11.29
CA ASP A 33 16.55 -6.20 -12.22
C ASP A 33 16.19 -7.17 -13.35
N SER A 34 15.37 -8.20 -13.07
CA SER A 34 14.97 -9.20 -14.05
C SER A 34 14.05 -8.67 -15.17
N VAL A 35 13.41 -7.52 -14.98
CA VAL A 35 12.45 -6.95 -15.95
C VAL A 35 12.80 -5.54 -16.43
N ARG A 36 13.74 -4.85 -15.76
CA ARG A 36 14.14 -3.49 -16.17
C ARG A 36 14.81 -3.53 -17.55
N THR A 37 14.73 -2.40 -18.24
CA THR A 37 15.34 -2.22 -19.56
C THR A 37 16.03 -0.85 -19.63
N ALA A 38 16.71 -0.56 -20.74
CA ALA A 38 17.21 0.79 -21.01
C ALA A 38 16.10 1.87 -21.09
N ARG A 39 14.82 1.47 -21.18
CA ARG A 39 13.66 2.39 -21.15
C ARG A 39 13.07 2.59 -19.76
N THR A 40 13.59 1.95 -18.72
CA THR A 40 13.09 2.11 -17.36
C THR A 40 13.40 3.52 -16.86
N THR A 41 12.36 4.29 -16.51
CA THR A 41 12.48 5.69 -16.07
C THR A 41 12.14 5.91 -14.61
N ALA A 42 11.53 4.92 -13.94
CA ALA A 42 11.25 4.95 -12.51
C ALA A 42 10.92 3.54 -12.01
N VAL A 43 11.11 3.32 -10.71
CA VAL A 43 10.62 2.14 -9.98
C VAL A 43 9.57 2.62 -8.97
N LEU A 44 8.41 1.97 -8.94
CA LEU A 44 7.34 2.26 -7.98
C LEU A 44 7.25 1.10 -6.99
N ALA A 45 7.72 1.31 -5.76
CA ALA A 45 7.67 0.30 -4.70
C ALA A 45 6.45 0.52 -3.80
N VAL A 46 5.66 -0.52 -3.59
CA VAL A 46 4.49 -0.47 -2.70
C VAL A 46 4.88 -1.04 -1.33
N HIS A 47 4.47 -0.40 -0.24
CA HIS A 47 4.52 -1.01 1.10
C HIS A 47 3.30 -1.92 1.28
N GLN A 48 3.40 -3.15 0.76
CA GLN A 48 2.27 -4.01 0.47
C GLN A 48 1.51 -4.44 1.72
N GLY A 49 0.20 -4.16 1.76
CA GLY A 49 -0.65 -4.52 2.91
C GLY A 49 -0.25 -3.87 4.25
N GLY A 50 0.67 -2.89 4.22
CA GLY A 50 1.27 -2.31 5.42
C GLY A 50 2.55 -2.97 5.89
N VAL A 51 3.07 -3.94 5.12
CA VAL A 51 4.41 -4.52 5.29
C VAL A 51 5.42 -3.63 4.57
N PRO A 52 6.48 -3.16 5.24
CA PRO A 52 7.42 -2.24 4.61
C PRO A 52 8.31 -2.95 3.59
N ALA A 53 8.39 -2.42 2.35
CA ALA A 53 9.40 -2.81 1.39
C ALA A 53 10.81 -2.45 1.90
N ASP A 54 11.84 -3.20 1.47
CA ASP A 54 13.24 -2.84 1.76
C ASP A 54 13.68 -1.66 0.87
N VAL A 55 13.24 -0.47 1.27
CA VAL A 55 13.51 0.77 0.54
C VAL A 55 14.99 1.15 0.57
N HIS A 56 15.79 0.62 1.49
CA HIS A 56 17.23 0.85 1.50
C HIS A 56 17.89 0.05 0.36
N ALA A 57 17.59 -1.25 0.26
CA ALA A 57 18.11 -2.08 -0.82
C ALA A 57 17.61 -1.63 -2.20
N LEU A 58 16.31 -1.30 -2.32
CA LEU A 58 15.73 -0.80 -3.57
C LEU A 58 16.35 0.54 -3.98
N ARG A 59 16.56 1.48 -3.05
CA ARG A 59 17.15 2.78 -3.36
C ARG A 59 18.61 2.66 -3.79
N ALA A 60 19.39 1.79 -3.15
CA ALA A 60 20.76 1.52 -3.57
C ALA A 60 20.82 0.97 -4.99
N ALA A 61 20.01 -0.06 -5.30
CA ALA A 61 19.94 -0.63 -6.64
C ALA A 61 19.46 0.38 -7.69
N CYS A 62 18.43 1.16 -7.36
CA CYS A 62 17.93 2.22 -8.24
C CYS A 62 18.99 3.30 -8.52
N ALA A 63 19.82 3.65 -7.54
CA ALA A 63 20.94 4.57 -7.72
C ALA A 63 21.99 4.00 -8.70
N ASP A 64 22.35 2.72 -8.55
CA ASP A 64 23.27 2.03 -9.46
C ASP A 64 22.74 1.97 -10.90
N TRP A 65 21.41 1.89 -11.06
CA TRP A 65 20.75 1.88 -12.37
C TRP A 65 20.47 3.29 -12.92
N GLY A 66 20.68 4.35 -12.13
CA GLY A 66 20.34 5.72 -12.51
C GLY A 66 18.84 5.96 -12.69
N VAL A 67 17.98 5.24 -11.96
CA VAL A 67 16.52 5.37 -12.03
C VAL A 67 15.95 5.86 -10.68
N PRO A 68 14.97 6.77 -10.64
CA PRO A 68 14.34 7.19 -9.40
C PRO A 68 13.45 6.10 -8.79
N LEU A 69 13.43 6.03 -7.46
CA LEU A 69 12.50 5.23 -6.67
C LEU A 69 11.37 6.13 -6.13
N VAL A 70 10.13 5.75 -6.41
CA VAL A 70 8.90 6.35 -5.84
C VAL A 70 8.23 5.32 -4.94
N GLU A 71 7.82 5.75 -3.76
CA GLU A 71 7.17 4.90 -2.77
C GLU A 71 5.64 5.09 -2.82
N ASP A 72 4.90 4.00 -3.03
CA ASP A 72 3.48 3.93 -2.76
C ASP A 72 3.28 3.46 -1.31
N ALA A 73 3.20 4.45 -0.42
CA ALA A 73 2.95 4.29 1.00
C ALA A 73 1.45 4.34 1.34
N ALA A 74 0.56 4.09 0.37
CA ALA A 74 -0.89 4.13 0.59
C ALA A 74 -1.36 3.13 1.67
N CYS A 75 -0.58 2.09 1.98
CA CYS A 75 -0.85 1.17 3.08
C CYS A 75 0.14 1.29 4.24
N GLY A 76 1.16 2.14 4.12
CA GLY A 76 2.36 2.12 4.96
C GLY A 76 2.35 3.09 6.15
N ILE A 77 1.30 3.89 6.37
CA ILE A 77 1.32 4.88 7.46
C ILE A 77 1.52 4.24 8.84
N GLY A 78 2.55 4.68 9.56
CA GLY A 78 2.97 4.09 10.83
C GLY A 78 3.83 2.81 10.71
N ALA A 79 4.13 2.33 9.51
CA ALA A 79 5.16 1.31 9.29
C ALA A 79 6.56 1.93 9.26
N THR A 80 7.58 1.14 9.59
CA THR A 80 8.97 1.60 9.69
C THR A 80 9.95 0.71 8.94
N VAL A 81 11.06 1.30 8.49
CA VAL A 81 12.26 0.61 7.95
C VAL A 81 13.47 1.21 8.64
N GLY A 82 14.33 0.37 9.21
CA GLY A 82 15.52 0.84 9.95
C GLY A 82 15.19 1.82 11.09
N GLY A 83 14.03 1.68 11.73
CA GLY A 83 13.56 2.58 12.81
C GLY A 83 13.06 3.95 12.33
N LYS A 84 12.95 4.19 11.02
CA LYS A 84 12.35 5.40 10.44
C LYS A 84 11.03 5.08 9.78
N SER A 85 10.11 6.04 9.72
CA SER A 85 8.86 5.87 8.96
C SER A 85 9.18 5.52 7.50
N VAL A 86 8.37 4.66 6.90
CA VAL A 86 8.35 4.54 5.43
C VAL A 86 8.12 5.91 4.78
N GLY A 87 8.61 6.13 3.56
CA GLY A 87 8.64 7.45 2.93
C GLY A 87 9.77 8.38 3.40
N HIS A 88 10.50 8.03 4.47
CA HIS A 88 11.67 8.81 4.90
C HIS A 88 12.80 8.73 3.87
N GLY A 89 13.27 9.89 3.39
CA GLY A 89 14.28 9.98 2.34
C GLY A 89 13.78 9.55 0.96
N ALA A 90 12.47 9.33 0.77
CA ALA A 90 11.88 9.05 -0.53
C ALA A 90 12.02 10.28 -1.45
N LEU A 91 12.28 10.06 -2.74
CA LEU A 91 12.14 11.14 -3.72
C LEU A 91 10.69 11.65 -3.70
N LEU A 92 9.74 10.71 -3.76
CA LEU A 92 8.31 10.93 -3.61
C LEU A 92 7.72 9.74 -2.87
N ALA A 93 6.87 10.00 -1.88
CA ALA A 93 6.03 8.97 -1.27
C ALA A 93 4.55 9.38 -1.33
N ALA A 94 3.70 8.51 -1.85
CA ALA A 94 2.27 8.72 -1.98
C ALA A 94 1.51 8.00 -0.86
N TRP A 95 0.57 8.71 -0.23
CA TRP A 95 -0.23 8.24 0.90
C TRP A 95 -1.71 8.28 0.55
N SER A 96 -2.51 7.43 1.20
CA SER A 96 -3.95 7.39 1.01
C SER A 96 -4.67 7.49 2.35
N PHE A 97 -5.74 8.27 2.36
CA PHE A 97 -6.64 8.49 3.50
C PHE A 97 -8.08 8.10 3.15
N HIS A 98 -8.25 7.12 2.27
CA HIS A 98 -9.53 6.47 1.97
C HIS A 98 -10.10 5.78 3.25
N PRO A 99 -11.42 5.55 3.39
CA PRO A 99 -12.03 5.05 4.65
C PRO A 99 -11.58 3.67 5.12
N ARG A 100 -10.81 2.96 4.28
CA ARG A 100 -10.28 1.62 4.58
C ARG A 100 -8.81 1.65 5.03
N LYS A 101 -8.19 2.82 5.05
CA LYS A 101 -6.79 3.01 5.46
C LYS A 101 -6.70 3.15 6.97
N VAL A 102 -5.49 3.03 7.53
CA VAL A 102 -5.26 3.08 8.99
C VAL A 102 -5.82 4.37 9.61
N ILE A 103 -5.67 5.48 8.88
CA ILE A 103 -6.36 6.75 9.16
C ILE A 103 -7.12 7.20 7.91
N THR A 104 -8.13 8.05 8.07
CA THR A 104 -9.01 8.48 6.98
C THR A 104 -9.32 9.97 7.00
N THR A 105 -9.62 10.53 5.84
CA THR A 105 -10.22 11.86 5.66
C THR A 105 -11.57 11.79 4.93
N GLY A 106 -12.22 10.62 4.95
CA GLY A 106 -13.34 10.31 4.05
C GLY A 106 -12.78 9.93 2.68
N GLU A 107 -12.35 10.90 1.90
CA GLU A 107 -11.48 10.65 0.75
C GLU A 107 -10.25 11.55 0.87
N GLY A 108 -9.11 11.12 0.35
CA GLY A 108 -7.90 11.94 0.38
C GLY A 108 -6.60 11.17 0.20
N GLY A 109 -5.52 11.92 0.08
CA GLY A 109 -4.17 11.43 -0.02
C GLY A 109 -3.16 12.53 0.24
N MET A 110 -1.89 12.16 0.23
CA MET A 110 -0.76 13.07 0.40
C MET A 110 0.37 12.63 -0.51
N VAL A 111 1.19 13.57 -0.96
CA VAL A 111 2.52 13.27 -1.49
C VAL A 111 3.53 13.98 -0.60
N THR A 112 4.54 13.25 -0.13
CA THR A 112 5.65 13.79 0.67
C THR A 112 6.95 13.69 -0.12
N THR A 113 7.81 14.68 0.09
CA THR A 113 9.15 14.77 -0.50
C THR A 113 10.00 15.71 0.35
N ASP A 114 11.29 15.45 0.42
CA ASP A 114 12.27 16.36 1.02
C ASP A 114 12.84 17.34 -0.05
N ASP A 115 12.49 17.16 -1.33
CA ASP A 115 12.94 18.01 -2.43
C ASP A 115 12.02 19.22 -2.61
N ALA A 116 12.58 20.42 -2.43
CA ALA A 116 11.84 21.67 -2.49
C ALA A 116 11.28 21.98 -3.89
N GLU A 117 12.00 21.61 -4.96
CA GLU A 117 11.56 21.85 -6.33
C GLU A 117 10.37 20.94 -6.67
N TRP A 118 10.44 19.66 -6.30
CA TRP A 118 9.31 18.75 -6.42
C TRP A 118 8.12 19.20 -5.57
N ALA A 119 8.34 19.63 -4.33
CA ALA A 119 7.27 20.13 -3.47
C ALA A 119 6.56 21.35 -4.09
N GLU A 120 7.30 22.30 -4.65
CA GLU A 120 6.73 23.47 -5.32
C GLU A 120 5.94 23.06 -6.57
N ARG A 121 6.53 22.22 -7.42
CA ARG A 121 5.88 21.72 -8.63
C ARG A 121 4.58 20.97 -8.32
N LEU A 122 4.58 20.10 -7.31
CA LEU A 122 3.38 19.36 -6.89
C LEU A 122 2.27 20.29 -6.39
N ARG A 123 2.62 21.39 -5.68
CA ARG A 123 1.63 22.40 -5.26
C ARG A 123 0.98 23.09 -6.45
N ARG A 124 1.75 23.41 -7.49
CA ARG A 124 1.22 23.97 -8.74
C ARG A 124 0.36 22.93 -9.48
N LEU A 125 0.88 21.72 -9.68
CA LEU A 125 0.19 20.65 -10.41
C LEU A 125 -1.16 20.28 -9.80
N ARG A 126 -1.33 20.28 -8.46
CA ARG A 126 -2.65 19.99 -7.86
C ARG A 126 -3.64 21.14 -7.97
N GLU A 127 -3.19 22.33 -8.35
CA GLU A 127 -3.97 23.56 -8.49
C GLU A 127 -3.79 24.16 -9.89
N HIS A 128 -4.18 23.38 -10.90
CA HIS A 128 -4.24 23.75 -12.33
C HIS A 128 -2.92 24.18 -12.98
N GLY A 129 -1.77 24.01 -12.33
CA GLY A 129 -0.46 24.43 -12.85
C GLY A 129 -0.17 25.92 -12.64
N MET A 130 -0.93 26.56 -11.75
CA MET A 130 -0.86 28.00 -11.47
C MET A 130 0.42 28.37 -10.73
N ASN A 131 1.15 29.39 -11.21
CA ASN A 131 2.44 29.82 -10.62
C ASN A 131 2.30 30.64 -9.32
N VAL A 132 1.12 31.21 -9.06
CA VAL A 132 0.82 31.99 -7.86
C VAL A 132 -0.44 31.41 -7.21
N SER A 133 -0.34 30.92 -5.98
CA SER A 133 -1.47 30.33 -5.25
C SER A 133 -2.56 31.34 -4.93
N ALA A 134 -3.79 30.86 -4.70
CA ALA A 134 -4.89 31.72 -4.24
C ALA A 134 -4.54 32.49 -2.95
N ALA A 135 -3.86 31.85 -2.00
CA ALA A 135 -3.42 32.48 -0.75
C ALA A 135 -2.45 33.64 -1.00
N GLN A 136 -1.48 33.48 -1.91
CA GLN A 136 -0.54 34.54 -2.28
C GLN A 136 -1.26 35.71 -2.97
N ARG A 137 -2.24 35.44 -3.82
CA ARG A 137 -3.07 36.50 -4.43
C ARG A 137 -3.88 37.26 -3.37
N HIS A 138 -4.49 36.55 -2.43
CA HIS A 138 -5.25 37.18 -1.33
C HIS A 138 -4.37 38.03 -0.39
N ALA A 139 -3.11 37.63 -0.20
CA ALA A 139 -2.16 38.38 0.62
C ALA A 139 -1.54 39.61 -0.10
N SER A 140 -1.74 39.74 -1.41
CA SER A 140 -1.18 40.83 -2.22
C SER A 140 -2.03 42.09 -2.14
N SER A 141 -1.39 43.25 -1.98
CA SER A 141 -2.05 44.57 -2.03
C SER A 141 -2.38 45.02 -3.45
N THR A 142 -1.88 44.32 -4.47
CA THR A 142 -2.12 44.60 -5.90
C THR A 142 -2.57 43.35 -6.65
N PRO A 143 -3.39 43.47 -7.71
CA PRO A 143 -3.75 42.33 -8.54
C PRO A 143 -2.51 41.65 -9.11
N ILE A 144 -2.33 40.35 -8.83
CA ILE A 144 -1.30 39.52 -9.45
C ILE A 144 -1.95 38.75 -10.58
N ALA A 145 -1.45 38.92 -11.80
CA ALA A 145 -1.82 38.07 -12.92
C ALA A 145 -1.11 36.72 -12.78
N GLU A 146 -1.86 35.63 -12.57
CA GLU A 146 -1.28 34.30 -12.62
C GLU A 146 -0.95 33.87 -14.06
N ALA A 147 -0.01 32.93 -14.16
CA ALA A 147 0.27 32.18 -15.37
C ALA A 147 0.17 30.67 -15.07
N TYR A 148 -0.17 29.91 -16.11
CA TYR A 148 -0.29 28.46 -16.07
C TYR A 148 0.91 27.87 -16.83
N LEU A 149 1.94 27.45 -16.10
CA LEU A 149 3.25 27.09 -16.67
C LEU A 149 3.29 25.68 -17.26
N GLU A 150 2.40 24.80 -16.80
CA GLU A 150 2.19 23.45 -17.29
C GLU A 150 0.72 23.07 -17.09
N VAL A 151 0.24 22.07 -17.82
CA VAL A 151 -1.14 21.56 -17.64
C VAL A 151 -1.21 20.82 -16.31
N GLY A 152 -1.92 21.39 -15.33
CA GLY A 152 -2.14 20.76 -14.03
C GLY A 152 -3.50 20.07 -13.89
N TYR A 153 -3.84 19.75 -12.65
CA TYR A 153 -5.02 19.03 -12.21
C TYR A 153 -5.80 19.83 -11.15
N ASN A 154 -6.98 19.33 -10.79
CA ASN A 154 -7.71 19.79 -9.61
C ASN A 154 -7.74 18.68 -8.55
N TYR A 155 -6.63 18.53 -7.81
CA TYR A 155 -6.44 17.49 -6.78
C TYR A 155 -6.28 18.10 -5.39
N ARG A 156 -6.93 19.24 -5.13
CA ARG A 156 -6.89 19.89 -3.82
C ARG A 156 -7.66 19.08 -2.79
N MET A 157 -7.10 18.97 -1.59
CA MET A 157 -7.82 18.54 -0.40
C MET A 157 -8.58 19.74 0.18
N THR A 158 -9.78 19.50 0.70
CA THR A 158 -10.58 20.52 1.41
C THR A 158 -10.18 20.62 2.88
N ASP A 159 -10.43 21.77 3.51
CA ASP A 159 -10.19 21.96 4.95
C ASP A 159 -11.06 21.03 5.81
N ILE A 160 -12.23 20.62 5.33
CA ILE A 160 -13.08 19.62 6.00
C ILE A 160 -12.34 18.27 6.07
N GLN A 161 -11.76 17.81 4.95
CA GLN A 161 -10.96 16.59 4.92
C GLN A 161 -9.72 16.72 5.80
N ALA A 162 -9.03 17.87 5.74
CA ALA A 162 -7.85 18.13 6.55
C ALA A 162 -8.16 18.13 8.06
N ALA A 163 -9.27 18.71 8.49
CA ALA A 163 -9.70 18.73 9.89
C ALA A 163 -9.93 17.31 10.45
N VAL A 164 -10.57 16.43 9.66
CA VAL A 164 -10.70 15.00 10.02
C VAL A 164 -9.32 14.36 10.12
N GLY A 165 -8.44 14.64 9.16
CA GLY A 165 -7.08 14.11 9.11
C GLY A 165 -6.23 14.48 10.33
N LEU A 166 -6.29 15.75 10.79
CA LEU A 166 -5.56 16.21 11.97
C LEU A 166 -5.98 15.45 13.24
N VAL A 167 -7.28 15.23 13.43
CA VAL A 167 -7.79 14.45 14.59
C VAL A 167 -7.39 12.98 14.48
N GLN A 168 -7.37 12.41 13.28
CA GLN A 168 -6.95 11.03 13.05
C GLN A 168 -5.45 10.85 13.25
N LEU A 169 -4.62 11.80 12.80
CA LEU A 169 -3.17 11.76 12.95
C LEU A 169 -2.77 11.75 14.42
N GLY A 170 -3.45 12.52 15.28
CA GLY A 170 -3.23 12.49 16.73
C GLY A 170 -3.56 11.14 17.40
N LYS A 171 -4.22 10.21 16.70
CA LYS A 171 -4.56 8.86 17.18
C LYS A 171 -3.70 7.78 16.54
N LEU A 172 -2.83 8.13 15.59
CA LEU A 172 -2.12 7.17 14.74
C LEU A 172 -1.36 6.13 15.56
N ASP A 173 -0.53 6.57 16.52
CA ASP A 173 0.32 5.68 17.31
C ASP A 173 -0.51 4.67 18.10
N ALA A 174 -1.61 5.11 18.73
CA ALA A 174 -2.52 4.25 19.47
C ALA A 174 -3.24 3.24 18.55
N ILE A 175 -3.65 3.67 17.36
CA ILE A 175 -4.28 2.79 16.35
C ILE A 175 -3.28 1.72 15.88
N VAL A 176 -2.04 2.11 15.56
CA VAL A 176 -1.00 1.19 15.10
C VAL A 176 -0.63 0.21 16.20
N ALA A 177 -0.39 0.68 17.43
CA ALA A 177 -0.09 -0.19 18.57
C ALA A 177 -1.20 -1.23 18.80
N ARG A 178 -2.46 -0.80 18.79
CA ARG A 178 -3.61 -1.71 18.94
C ARG A 178 -3.69 -2.74 17.82
N ARG A 179 -3.42 -2.33 16.59
CA ARG A 179 -3.41 -3.24 15.43
C ARG A 179 -2.27 -4.27 15.52
N ARG A 180 -1.09 -3.87 15.97
CA ARG A 180 0.05 -4.77 16.22
C ARG A 180 -0.26 -5.78 17.34
N GLU A 181 -0.90 -5.35 18.43
CA GLU A 181 -1.36 -6.27 19.50
C GLU A 181 -2.32 -7.35 18.95
N LEU A 182 -3.31 -6.94 18.16
CA LEU A 182 -4.27 -7.85 17.54
C LEU A 182 -3.59 -8.80 16.53
N ALA A 183 -2.65 -8.31 15.74
CA ALA A 183 -1.87 -9.11 14.79
C ALA A 183 -1.03 -10.17 15.52
N PHE A 184 -0.35 -9.80 16.60
CA PHE A 184 0.42 -10.73 17.44
C PHE A 184 -0.48 -11.82 18.04
N ARG A 185 -1.70 -11.46 18.49
CA ARG A 185 -2.67 -12.46 18.96
C ARG A 185 -3.08 -13.42 17.83
N TYR A 186 -3.30 -12.93 16.61
CA TYR A 186 -3.55 -13.83 15.48
C TYR A 186 -2.38 -14.76 15.22
N GLU A 187 -1.14 -14.27 15.25
CA GLU A 187 0.04 -15.13 15.07
C GLU A 187 0.03 -16.31 16.05
N GLN A 188 -0.23 -16.04 17.33
CA GLN A 188 -0.33 -17.08 18.37
C GLN A 188 -1.48 -18.06 18.11
N LEU A 189 -2.66 -17.56 17.73
CA LEU A 189 -3.85 -18.39 17.52
C LEU A 189 -3.76 -19.28 16.28
N LEU A 190 -3.03 -18.82 15.25
CA LEU A 190 -2.86 -19.49 13.97
C LEU A 190 -1.66 -20.44 13.92
N ALA A 191 -0.69 -20.32 14.84
CA ALA A 191 0.55 -21.12 14.84
C ALA A 191 0.34 -22.64 14.83
N GLY A 192 -0.79 -23.13 15.35
CA GLY A 192 -1.13 -24.56 15.39
C GLY A 192 -1.99 -25.05 14.23
N ILE A 193 -2.24 -24.24 13.20
CA ILE A 193 -3.08 -24.61 12.06
C ILE A 193 -2.16 -24.89 10.85
N PRO A 194 -1.95 -26.17 10.47
CA PRO A 194 -1.19 -26.52 9.28
C PRO A 194 -1.77 -25.84 8.05
N GLY A 195 -0.93 -25.46 7.10
CA GLY A 195 -1.40 -24.86 5.86
C GLY A 195 -1.57 -23.34 5.88
N LEU A 196 -1.50 -22.69 7.05
CA LEU A 196 -1.64 -21.23 7.16
C LEU A 196 -0.28 -20.56 7.30
N ARG A 197 0.05 -19.67 6.35
CA ARG A 197 1.21 -18.77 6.44
C ARG A 197 0.75 -17.32 6.60
N PRO A 198 0.60 -16.82 7.84
CA PRO A 198 0.24 -15.43 8.07
C PRO A 198 1.40 -14.49 7.69
N VAL A 199 1.05 -13.27 7.25
CA VAL A 199 1.98 -12.17 7.07
C VAL A 199 2.72 -11.85 8.37
N ARG A 200 4.00 -11.50 8.26
CA ARG A 200 4.87 -11.12 9.37
C ARG A 200 5.64 -9.84 9.05
N ASP A 201 6.20 -9.23 10.09
CA ASP A 201 7.19 -8.17 9.92
C ASP A 201 8.47 -8.73 9.26
N PRO A 202 9.06 -8.01 8.30
CA PRO A 202 10.34 -8.40 7.72
C PRO A 202 11.50 -8.01 8.64
N GLY A 203 12.68 -8.60 8.42
CA GLY A 203 13.87 -8.35 9.26
C GLY A 203 14.37 -6.89 9.25
N HIS A 204 13.98 -6.09 8.25
CA HIS A 204 14.42 -4.70 8.07
C HIS A 204 13.43 -3.65 8.60
N GLY A 205 12.27 -4.05 9.12
CA GLY A 205 11.24 -3.07 9.49
C GLY A 205 10.01 -3.64 10.18
N GLU A 206 9.13 -2.74 10.64
CA GLU A 206 7.87 -3.09 11.29
C GLU A 206 6.68 -2.63 10.46
N GLY A 207 5.71 -3.51 10.25
CA GLY A 207 4.46 -3.19 9.59
C GLY A 207 3.41 -2.60 10.52
N ASN A 208 2.37 -2.01 9.92
CA ASN A 208 1.18 -1.52 10.64
C ASN A 208 0.00 -2.51 10.58
N PHE A 209 0.21 -3.65 9.89
CA PHE A 209 -0.77 -4.69 9.59
C PHE A 209 -2.04 -4.21 8.89
N GLN A 210 -2.04 -3.12 8.10
CA GLN A 210 -3.25 -2.58 7.47
C GLN A 210 -4.10 -3.69 6.83
N SER A 211 -3.46 -4.71 6.25
CA SER A 211 -4.09 -5.98 5.91
C SER A 211 -3.36 -7.13 6.62
N TYR A 212 -4.11 -7.92 7.40
CA TYR A 212 -3.62 -9.20 7.94
C TYR A 212 -3.94 -10.30 6.95
N TRP A 213 -3.04 -10.53 5.99
CA TRP A 213 -3.22 -11.56 4.98
C TRP A 213 -2.59 -12.88 5.41
N VAL A 214 -3.19 -13.97 4.96
CA VAL A 214 -2.75 -15.34 5.20
C VAL A 214 -2.68 -16.04 3.85
N LEU A 215 -1.51 -16.61 3.54
CA LEU A 215 -1.32 -17.47 2.38
C LEU A 215 -1.68 -18.91 2.77
N LEU A 216 -2.54 -19.54 1.98
CA LEU A 216 -2.86 -20.95 2.11
C LEU A 216 -1.80 -21.78 1.36
N THR A 217 -1.21 -22.76 2.04
CA THR A 217 -0.32 -23.74 1.40
C THR A 217 -1.08 -25.03 1.10
N GLU A 218 -0.40 -25.96 0.43
CA GLU A 218 -0.96 -27.25 0.05
C GLU A 218 -1.42 -28.08 1.27
N ASP A 219 -0.86 -27.82 2.45
CA ASP A 219 -1.25 -28.47 3.71
C ASP A 219 -2.60 -27.95 4.26
N TYR A 220 -3.17 -26.88 3.71
CA TYR A 220 -4.51 -26.43 4.07
C TYR A 220 -5.54 -27.15 3.18
N PRO A 221 -6.52 -27.85 3.75
CA PRO A 221 -7.33 -28.83 3.01
C PRO A 221 -8.34 -28.22 2.04
N VAL A 222 -8.59 -26.91 2.09
CA VAL A 222 -9.56 -26.22 1.24
C VAL A 222 -8.94 -25.02 0.54
N GLY A 223 -9.47 -24.68 -0.64
CA GLY A 223 -9.03 -23.52 -1.39
C GLY A 223 -9.49 -22.18 -0.78
N ARG A 224 -8.87 -21.09 -1.23
CA ARG A 224 -9.14 -19.72 -0.76
C ARG A 224 -10.61 -19.32 -0.88
N ASP A 225 -11.23 -19.60 -2.02
CA ASP A 225 -12.63 -19.21 -2.27
C ASP A 225 -13.62 -20.01 -1.41
N GLU A 226 -13.36 -21.29 -1.16
CA GLU A 226 -14.15 -22.10 -0.23
C GLU A 226 -14.03 -21.57 1.21
N LEU A 227 -12.81 -21.22 1.64
CA LEU A 227 -12.57 -20.64 2.95
C LEU A 227 -13.28 -19.28 3.12
N LEU A 228 -13.26 -18.43 2.09
CA LEU A 228 -14.02 -17.18 2.07
C LEU A 228 -15.53 -17.41 2.20
N ALA A 229 -16.07 -18.41 1.51
CA ALA A 229 -17.48 -18.76 1.62
C ALA A 229 -17.83 -19.24 3.04
N ALA A 230 -16.97 -20.04 3.67
CA ALA A 230 -17.15 -20.49 5.05
C ALA A 230 -17.12 -19.31 6.04
N LEU A 231 -16.17 -18.37 5.89
CA LEU A 231 -16.10 -17.16 6.71
C LEU A 231 -17.34 -16.28 6.51
N ALA A 232 -17.79 -16.10 5.27
CA ALA A 232 -19.00 -15.35 4.97
C ALA A 232 -20.25 -16.00 5.59
N GLY A 233 -20.38 -17.33 5.51
CA GLY A 233 -21.47 -18.08 6.14
C GLY A 233 -21.49 -17.96 7.67
N ALA A 234 -20.33 -17.68 8.28
CA ALA A 234 -20.22 -17.38 9.71
C ALA A 234 -20.41 -15.88 10.03
N GLY A 235 -20.78 -15.04 9.06
CA GLY A 235 -20.94 -13.59 9.24
C GLY A 235 -19.62 -12.83 9.40
N ILE A 236 -18.53 -13.36 8.86
CA ILE A 236 -17.17 -12.79 8.97
C ILE A 236 -16.75 -12.23 7.61
N SER A 237 -16.51 -10.91 7.57
CA SER A 237 -16.12 -10.21 6.33
C SER A 237 -14.61 -10.32 6.08
N ALA A 238 -14.18 -11.46 5.54
CA ALA A 238 -12.85 -11.63 4.95
C ALA A 238 -12.85 -11.23 3.47
N ARG A 239 -11.68 -10.99 2.90
CA ARG A 239 -11.52 -10.59 1.49
C ARG A 239 -10.54 -11.48 0.77
N ARG A 240 -10.62 -11.48 -0.56
CA ARG A 240 -9.54 -11.98 -1.41
C ARG A 240 -8.23 -11.29 -1.03
N GLY A 241 -7.13 -12.01 -1.25
CA GLY A 241 -5.78 -11.59 -0.98
C GLY A 241 -5.32 -10.40 -1.81
N ILE A 242 -4.00 -10.28 -1.93
CA ILE A 242 -3.39 -9.19 -2.69
C ILE A 242 -3.66 -9.40 -4.17
N MET A 243 -4.32 -8.45 -4.82
CA MET A 243 -4.62 -8.53 -6.25
C MET A 243 -3.36 -8.50 -7.12
N ALA A 244 -3.40 -9.23 -8.24
CA ALA A 244 -2.38 -9.19 -9.30
C ALA A 244 -2.83 -8.24 -10.42
N SER A 245 -2.31 -7.01 -10.46
CA SER A 245 -2.79 -5.98 -11.41
C SER A 245 -2.60 -6.36 -12.88
N HIS A 246 -1.59 -7.17 -13.21
CA HIS A 246 -1.32 -7.61 -14.59
C HIS A 246 -2.37 -8.59 -15.13
N LEU A 247 -3.14 -9.23 -14.25
CA LEU A 247 -4.21 -10.16 -14.63
C LEU A 247 -5.58 -9.48 -14.78
N GLU A 248 -5.69 -8.20 -14.43
CA GLU A 248 -6.96 -7.49 -14.49
C GLU A 248 -7.36 -7.18 -15.93
N PRO A 249 -8.66 -7.21 -16.29
CA PRO A 249 -9.11 -6.95 -17.66
C PRO A 249 -8.64 -5.62 -18.26
N ALA A 250 -8.45 -4.59 -17.42
CA ALA A 250 -7.91 -3.29 -17.82
C ALA A 250 -6.46 -3.36 -18.37
N TYR A 251 -5.75 -4.45 -18.07
CA TYR A 251 -4.39 -4.74 -18.51
C TYR A 251 -4.34 -5.93 -19.49
N ALA A 252 -5.49 -6.38 -20.02
CA ALA A 252 -5.52 -7.42 -21.05
C ALA A 252 -4.70 -6.99 -22.28
N GLY A 253 -3.86 -7.90 -22.79
CA GLY A 253 -2.94 -7.62 -23.91
C GLY A 253 -1.71 -6.78 -23.53
N HIS A 254 -1.58 -6.36 -22.26
CA HIS A 254 -0.34 -5.78 -21.76
C HIS A 254 0.70 -6.89 -21.59
N ALA A 255 1.82 -6.80 -22.31
CA ALA A 255 2.89 -7.78 -22.16
C ALA A 255 3.46 -7.75 -20.74
N ALA A 256 3.36 -8.88 -20.05
CA ALA A 256 3.97 -9.11 -18.75
C ALA A 256 4.70 -10.46 -18.80
N ALA A 257 5.89 -10.52 -18.20
CA ALA A 257 6.53 -11.80 -17.92
C ALA A 257 5.67 -12.57 -16.90
N PRO A 258 5.78 -13.91 -16.82
CA PRO A 258 5.15 -14.67 -15.76
C PRO A 258 5.59 -14.14 -14.38
N LEU A 259 4.62 -13.88 -13.50
CA LEU A 259 4.87 -13.40 -12.13
C LEU A 259 4.40 -14.46 -11.12
N PRO A 260 5.06 -15.63 -11.08
CA PRO A 260 4.53 -16.80 -10.38
C PRO A 260 4.25 -16.55 -8.89
N VAL A 261 5.07 -15.75 -8.21
CA VAL A 261 4.85 -15.45 -6.78
C VAL A 261 3.64 -14.52 -6.61
N THR A 262 3.55 -13.46 -7.40
CA THR A 262 2.41 -12.54 -7.42
C THR A 262 1.10 -13.29 -7.70
N GLU A 263 1.11 -14.17 -8.69
CA GLU A 263 -0.05 -14.98 -9.09
C GLU A 263 -0.46 -15.97 -8.00
N ARG A 264 0.52 -16.62 -7.36
CA ARG A 264 0.28 -17.48 -6.20
C ARG A 264 -0.34 -16.71 -5.04
N ILE A 265 0.24 -15.57 -4.64
CA ILE A 265 -0.32 -14.75 -3.55
C ILE A 265 -1.75 -14.34 -3.88
N SER A 266 -2.03 -13.89 -5.11
CA SER A 266 -3.38 -13.46 -5.51
C SER A 266 -4.42 -14.59 -5.45
N ARG A 267 -4.03 -15.79 -5.89
CA ARG A 267 -4.89 -16.97 -5.91
C ARG A 267 -5.11 -17.55 -4.51
N ASP A 268 -4.03 -17.71 -3.76
CA ASP A 268 -3.99 -18.58 -2.58
C ASP A 268 -4.01 -17.81 -1.25
N SER A 269 -4.00 -16.47 -1.27
CA SER A 269 -4.14 -15.66 -0.04
C SER A 269 -5.53 -15.04 0.16
N LEU A 270 -5.86 -14.81 1.42
CA LEU A 270 -7.02 -14.05 1.88
C LEU A 270 -6.61 -13.02 2.94
N ILE A 271 -7.41 -11.97 3.10
CA ILE A 271 -7.24 -10.95 4.13
C ILE A 271 -8.28 -11.20 5.23
N LEU A 272 -7.80 -11.46 6.45
CA LEU A 272 -8.64 -11.60 7.63
C LEU A 272 -9.06 -10.22 8.18
N PRO A 273 -10.22 -10.12 8.86
CA PRO A 273 -10.61 -8.90 9.54
C PRO A 273 -9.55 -8.49 10.57
N LEU A 274 -9.10 -7.24 10.47
CA LEU A 274 -8.25 -6.60 11.46
C LEU A 274 -8.54 -5.09 11.48
N PHE A 275 -9.12 -4.60 12.56
CA PHE A 275 -9.43 -3.19 12.78
C PHE A 275 -9.27 -2.85 14.26
N HIS A 276 -8.93 -1.61 14.61
CA HIS A 276 -8.45 -1.29 15.97
C HIS A 276 -9.52 -1.45 17.07
N THR A 277 -10.81 -1.43 16.74
CA THR A 277 -11.91 -1.74 17.68
C THR A 277 -12.29 -3.22 17.74
N MET A 278 -11.56 -4.10 17.05
CA MET A 278 -11.83 -5.54 17.05
C MET A 278 -11.63 -6.14 18.44
N THR A 279 -12.58 -7.00 18.84
CA THR A 279 -12.55 -7.71 20.13
C THR A 279 -11.85 -9.06 20.02
N ARG A 280 -11.44 -9.62 21.17
CA ARG A 280 -10.84 -10.97 21.23
C ARG A 280 -11.83 -12.03 20.75
N ASP A 281 -13.10 -11.95 21.17
CA ASP A 281 -14.16 -12.87 20.73
C ASP A 281 -14.35 -12.87 19.20
N GLN A 282 -14.21 -11.69 18.56
CA GLN A 282 -14.26 -11.62 17.10
C GLN A 282 -13.08 -12.35 16.45
N GLN A 283 -11.87 -12.28 17.02
CA GLN A 283 -10.71 -13.03 16.52
C GLN A 283 -10.91 -14.53 16.75
N ASP A 284 -11.43 -14.91 17.92
CA ASP A 284 -11.68 -16.31 18.27
C ASP A 284 -12.72 -16.92 17.32
N ARG A 285 -13.76 -16.17 16.94
CA ARG A 285 -14.72 -16.59 15.89
C ARG A 285 -14.07 -16.79 14.53
N VAL A 286 -13.16 -15.90 14.12
CA VAL A 286 -12.38 -16.07 12.87
C VAL A 286 -11.57 -17.36 12.93
N VAL A 287 -10.80 -17.55 14.00
CA VAL A 287 -9.92 -18.71 14.17
C VAL A 287 -10.71 -20.01 14.28
N ALA A 288 -11.89 -20.01 14.91
CA ALA A 288 -12.77 -21.19 14.96
C ALA A 288 -13.17 -21.67 13.56
N VAL A 289 -13.51 -20.76 12.65
CA VAL A 289 -13.83 -21.12 11.25
C VAL A 289 -12.59 -21.67 10.53
N LEU A 290 -11.42 -21.07 10.75
CA LEU A 290 -10.17 -21.55 10.15
C LEU A 290 -9.84 -22.97 10.63
N ARG A 291 -9.94 -23.25 11.94
CA ARG A 291 -9.70 -24.58 12.51
C ARG A 291 -10.69 -25.64 12.01
N ALA A 292 -11.98 -25.30 12.01
CA ALA A 292 -13.03 -26.18 11.50
C ALA A 292 -12.79 -26.59 10.04
N ARG A 293 -12.19 -25.70 9.23
CA ARG A 293 -11.85 -26.01 7.84
C ARG A 293 -10.51 -26.72 7.70
N ALA A 294 -9.61 -26.63 8.66
CA ALA A 294 -8.34 -27.37 8.70
C ALA A 294 -8.50 -28.85 9.11
N GLY A 295 -9.72 -29.32 9.41
CA GLY A 295 -9.99 -30.70 9.83
C GLY A 295 -9.93 -30.92 11.36
N GLY A 296 -10.03 -29.85 12.16
CA GLY A 296 -10.08 -29.89 13.63
C GLY A 296 -11.34 -29.29 14.23
#